data_AF-A0A1E1W2C6-F1
#
_entry.id   AF-A0A1E1W2C6-F1
#
_cell.length_a   1.000
_cell.length_b   1.000
_cell.length_c   1.000
_cell.angle_alpha   90.00
_cell.angle_beta   90.00
_cell.angle_gamma   90.00
#
_symmetry.space_group_name_H-M   'P 1'
#
loop_
_entity.id
_entity.type
_entity.pdbx_description
1 polymer ?
#
loop_
_entity_poly.entity_id
_entity_poly.type
_entity_poly.pdbx_seq_one_letter_code
_entity_poly.pdbx_strand_id
1 'polypeptide(L)'
;QPAEGARSWQQRLLIAGANAQYTRRIGLPRIADMFDSYEFPKPTQALQAAREALSSLETTIAETYLEHKGDPLVGTIEPSMYMGRHKIDSDALVDDARPYVYEIINNLIAVHAEVDSVCGPASSRYVRDICETVCEELARLAA
;
A
#
# COMPACT_ATOMS: atom_id res chain seq x y z
N GLN A 1 -14.12 -0.37 29.08
CA GLN A 1 -12.70 -0.48 28.69
C GLN A 1 -12.68 -0.87 27.21
N PRO A 2 -12.13 -0.04 26.30
CA PRO A 2 -12.00 -0.46 24.92
C PRO A 2 -10.87 -1.50 24.83
N ALA A 3 -11.07 -2.55 24.04
CA ALA A 3 -10.15 -3.68 23.95
C ALA A 3 -8.75 -3.24 23.45
N GLU A 4 -7.76 -3.25 24.34
CA GLU A 4 -6.35 -3.16 23.99
C GLU A 4 -6.01 -4.34 23.06
N GLY A 5 -5.68 -4.06 21.79
CA GLY A 5 -5.15 -5.05 20.85
C GLY A 5 -5.97 -5.30 19.56
N ALA A 6 -7.10 -4.61 19.35
CA ALA A 6 -7.81 -4.71 18.09
C ALA A 6 -7.03 -3.98 16.97
N ARG A 7 -6.34 -4.75 16.12
CA ARG A 7 -5.69 -4.22 14.90
C ARG A 7 -6.71 -3.50 14.02
N SER A 8 -6.29 -2.39 13.40
CA SER A 8 -7.13 -1.66 12.46
C SER A 8 -7.54 -2.56 11.29
N TRP A 9 -8.63 -2.20 10.60
CA TRP A 9 -9.06 -2.91 9.40
C TRP A 9 -7.95 -2.94 8.34
N GLN A 10 -7.27 -1.81 8.14
CA GLN A 10 -6.15 -1.64 7.23
C GLN A 10 -4.97 -2.56 7.61
N GLN A 11 -4.62 -2.65 8.89
CA GLN A 11 -3.58 -3.57 9.35
C GLN A 11 -3.96 -5.03 9.12
N ARG A 12 -5.23 -5.42 9.33
CA ARG A 12 -5.69 -6.78 9.03
C ARG A 12 -5.60 -7.09 7.54
N LEU A 13 -5.90 -6.11 6.69
CA LEU A 13 -5.80 -6.21 5.23
C LEU A 13 -4.34 -6.43 4.79
N LEU A 14 -3.41 -5.64 5.34
CA LEU A 14 -1.97 -5.80 5.11
C LEU A 14 -1.44 -7.17 5.58
N ILE A 15 -1.88 -7.63 6.75
CA ILE A 15 -1.52 -8.97 7.27
C ILE A 15 -2.01 -10.07 6.34
N ALA A 16 -3.25 -9.96 5.84
CA ALA A 16 -3.78 -10.92 4.87
C ALA A 16 -2.95 -10.94 3.58
N GLY A 17 -2.54 -9.77 3.08
CA GLY A 17 -1.66 -9.64 1.91
C GLY A 17 -0.29 -10.28 2.15
N ALA A 18 0.34 -9.98 3.28
CA ALA A 18 1.62 -10.58 3.67
C ALA A 18 1.53 -12.12 3.78
N ASN A 19 0.45 -12.64 4.37
CA ASN A 19 0.22 -14.08 4.47
C ASN A 19 -0.01 -14.73 3.10
N ALA A 20 -0.77 -14.09 2.21
CA ALA A 20 -0.99 -14.58 0.86
C ALA A 20 0.34 -14.67 0.09
N GLN A 21 1.15 -13.62 0.15
CA GLN A 21 2.46 -13.57 -0.46
C GLN A 21 3.42 -14.61 0.11
N TYR A 22 3.48 -14.76 1.44
CA TYR A 22 4.31 -15.77 2.09
C TYR A 22 3.89 -17.17 1.67
N THR A 23 2.59 -17.45 1.65
CA THR A 23 2.05 -18.75 1.22
C THR A 23 2.42 -19.02 -0.23
N ARG A 24 2.31 -18.03 -1.10
CA ARG A 24 2.63 -18.18 -2.53
C ARG A 24 4.12 -18.38 -2.79
N ARG A 25 5.00 -17.68 -2.07
CA ARG A 25 6.45 -17.67 -2.29
C ARG A 25 7.20 -18.76 -1.53
N ILE A 26 6.70 -19.17 -0.37
CA ILE A 26 7.39 -20.10 0.54
C ILE A 26 6.53 -21.34 0.80
N GLY A 27 5.24 -21.14 1.07
CA GLY A 27 4.31 -22.25 1.37
C GLY A 27 4.15 -23.23 0.20
N LEU A 28 3.75 -22.73 -0.98
CA LEU A 28 3.49 -23.58 -2.16
C LEU A 28 4.75 -24.31 -2.67
N PRO A 29 5.94 -23.68 -2.77
CA PRO A 29 7.15 -24.41 -3.15
C PRO A 29 7.51 -25.51 -2.16
N ARG A 30 7.43 -25.24 -0.84
CA ARG A 30 7.68 -26.27 0.17
C ARG A 30 6.71 -27.44 0.05
N ILE A 31 5.43 -27.17 -0.22
CA ILE A 31 4.45 -28.24 -0.46
C ILE A 31 4.88 -29.06 -1.68
N ALA A 32 5.26 -28.41 -2.78
CA ALA A 32 5.73 -29.09 -3.99
C ALA A 32 6.98 -29.98 -3.72
N ASP A 33 7.93 -29.49 -2.93
CA ASP A 33 9.14 -30.23 -2.54
C ASP A 33 8.81 -31.45 -1.66
N MET A 34 7.76 -31.38 -0.84
CA MET A 34 7.30 -32.52 -0.04
C MET A 34 6.71 -33.62 -0.90
N PHE A 35 6.00 -33.29 -1.99
CA PHE A 35 5.52 -34.31 -2.94
C PHE A 35 6.69 -35.05 -3.60
N ASP A 36 7.77 -34.34 -3.96
CA ASP A 36 8.99 -34.97 -4.47
C ASP A 36 9.64 -35.89 -3.43
N SER A 37 9.73 -35.41 -2.19
CA SER A 37 10.41 -36.13 -1.11
C SER A 37 9.73 -37.45 -0.73
N TYR A 38 8.42 -37.56 -0.94
CA TYR A 38 7.64 -38.77 -0.68
C TYR A 38 7.31 -39.56 -1.96
N GLU A 39 7.94 -39.23 -3.09
CA GLU A 39 7.74 -39.90 -4.38
C GLU A 39 6.27 -39.87 -4.87
N PHE A 40 5.51 -38.85 -4.45
CA PHE A 40 4.15 -38.64 -4.93
C PHE A 40 4.14 -37.81 -6.24
N PRO A 41 3.19 -38.05 -7.16
CA PRO A 41 3.01 -37.19 -8.32
C PRO A 41 2.73 -35.74 -7.89
N LYS A 42 3.49 -34.79 -8.43
CA LYS A 42 3.26 -33.36 -8.16
C LYS A 42 1.87 -32.94 -8.61
N PRO A 43 1.05 -32.32 -7.75
CA PRO A 43 -0.25 -31.76 -8.14
C PRO A 43 -0.06 -30.42 -8.84
N THR A 44 0.63 -30.40 -9.99
CA THR A 44 1.05 -29.19 -10.71
C THR A 44 -0.11 -28.25 -11.02
N GLN A 45 -1.24 -28.78 -11.48
CA GLN A 45 -2.43 -27.99 -11.79
C GLN A 45 -3.02 -27.32 -10.54
N ALA A 46 -3.11 -28.04 -9.42
CA ALA A 46 -3.64 -27.50 -8.17
C ALA A 46 -2.70 -26.44 -7.57
N LEU A 47 -1.39 -26.67 -7.63
CA LEU A 47 -0.38 -25.69 -7.18
C LEU A 47 -0.41 -24.41 -8.03
N GLN A 48 -0.57 -24.55 -9.34
CA GLN A 48 -0.69 -23.41 -10.24
C GLN A 48 -1.98 -22.63 -9.99
N ALA A 49 -3.12 -23.30 -9.85
CA ALA A 49 -4.39 -22.66 -9.51
C ALA A 49 -4.33 -21.92 -8.15
N ALA A 50 -3.71 -22.53 -7.13
CA ALA A 50 -3.51 -21.88 -5.83
C ALA A 50 -2.59 -20.65 -5.94
N ARG A 51 -1.53 -20.73 -6.74
CA ARG A 51 -0.62 -19.61 -6.98
C ARG A 51 -1.32 -18.43 -7.64
N GLU A 52 -2.18 -18.68 -8.63
CA GLU A 52 -2.98 -17.67 -9.32
C GLU A 52 -4.02 -17.05 -8.38
N ALA A 53 -4.73 -17.86 -7.60
CA ALA A 53 -5.71 -17.38 -6.62
C ALA A 53 -5.06 -16.46 -5.56
N LEU A 54 -3.90 -16.85 -5.02
CA LEU A 54 -3.15 -16.03 -4.07
C LEU A 54 -2.64 -14.73 -4.71
N SER A 55 -2.17 -14.79 -5.96
CA SER A 55 -1.74 -13.60 -6.67
C SER A 55 -2.89 -12.63 -6.93
N SER A 56 -4.07 -13.14 -7.30
CA SER A 56 -5.28 -12.33 -7.47
C SER A 56 -5.70 -11.68 -6.16
N LEU A 57 -5.69 -12.44 -5.06
CA LEU A 57 -5.97 -11.93 -3.72
C LEU A 57 -4.98 -10.82 -3.31
N GLU A 58 -3.69 -10.98 -3.56
CA GLU A 58 -2.68 -9.93 -3.33
C GLU A 58 -2.97 -8.65 -4.13
N THR A 59 -3.48 -8.77 -5.36
CA THR A 59 -3.88 -7.62 -6.18
C THR A 59 -5.06 -6.91 -5.56
N THR A 60 -6.16 -7.62 -5.29
CA THR A 60 -7.38 -7.05 -4.70
C THR A 60 -7.11 -6.41 -3.34
N ILE A 61 -6.30 -7.05 -2.49
CA ILE A 61 -5.93 -6.49 -1.17
C ILE A 61 -5.21 -5.14 -1.32
N ALA A 62 -4.34 -5.01 -2.31
CA ALA A 62 -3.61 -3.76 -2.53
C ALA A 62 -4.50 -2.66 -3.11
N GLU A 63 -5.38 -2.99 -4.06
CA GLU A 63 -6.38 -2.06 -4.58
C GLU A 63 -7.30 -1.56 -3.46
N THR A 64 -7.86 -2.46 -2.65
CA THR A 64 -8.69 -2.10 -1.50
C THR A 64 -7.92 -1.27 -0.47
N TYR A 65 -6.63 -1.55 -0.23
CA TYR A 65 -5.81 -0.74 0.66
C TYR A 65 -5.59 0.68 0.11
N LEU A 66 -5.32 0.80 -1.19
CA LEU A 66 -5.18 2.07 -1.89
C LEU A 66 -6.46 2.90 -1.79
N GLU A 67 -7.63 2.32 -2.05
CA GLU A 67 -8.93 3.00 -1.90
C GLU A 67 -9.16 3.50 -0.47
N HIS A 68 -8.83 2.69 0.54
CA HIS A 68 -9.10 3.04 1.93
C HIS A 68 -8.07 3.98 2.58
N LYS A 69 -6.83 3.98 2.09
CA LYS A 69 -5.72 4.75 2.68
C LYS A 69 -5.21 5.85 1.75
N GLY A 70 -5.10 5.60 0.46
CA GLY A 70 -4.64 6.53 -0.56
C GLY A 70 -5.69 7.58 -0.94
N ASP A 71 -6.91 7.18 -1.31
CA ASP A 71 -7.94 8.12 -1.78
C ASP A 71 -8.25 9.24 -0.76
N PRO A 72 -8.33 8.98 0.56
CA PRO A 72 -8.51 10.04 1.54
C PRO A 72 -7.35 11.04 1.55
N LEU A 73 -6.11 10.59 1.36
CA LEU A 73 -4.94 11.48 1.30
C LEU A 73 -5.03 12.40 0.09
N VAL A 74 -5.33 11.84 -1.08
CA VAL A 74 -5.56 12.58 -2.32
C VAL A 74 -6.68 13.61 -2.14
N GLY A 75 -7.80 13.21 -1.54
CA GLY A 75 -8.94 14.08 -1.28
C GLY A 75 -8.66 15.26 -0.33
N THR A 76 -7.56 15.21 0.44
CA THR A 76 -7.15 16.33 1.31
C THR A 76 -6.24 17.35 0.63
N ILE A 77 -5.64 17.02 -0.53
CA ILE A 77 -4.63 17.85 -1.19
C ILE A 77 -5.24 19.18 -1.66
N GLU A 78 -6.32 19.12 -2.46
CA GLU A 78 -6.94 20.32 -3.03
C GLU A 78 -7.45 21.30 -1.94
N PRO A 79 -8.21 20.85 -0.91
CA PRO A 79 -8.62 21.72 0.19
C PRO A 79 -7.43 22.37 0.92
N SER A 80 -6.37 21.59 1.18
CA SER A 80 -5.18 22.06 1.92
C SER A 80 -4.34 23.04 1.11
N MET A 81 -4.29 22.88 -0.21
CA MET A 81 -3.60 23.79 -1.12
C MET A 81 -4.22 25.20 -1.11
N TYR A 82 -5.55 25.28 -1.04
CA TYR A 82 -6.29 26.55 -1.05
C TYR A 82 -6.57 27.12 0.35
N MET A 83 -6.20 26.41 1.41
CA MET A 83 -6.39 26.86 2.78
C MET A 83 -5.64 28.19 3.00
N GLY A 84 -6.33 29.20 3.53
CA GLY A 84 -5.75 30.52 3.82
C GLY A 84 -5.75 31.54 2.66
N ARG A 85 -6.37 31.23 1.50
CA ARG A 85 -6.49 32.16 0.34
C ARG A 85 -5.14 32.67 -0.20
N HIS A 86 -4.09 31.85 -0.15
CA HIS A 86 -2.77 32.21 -0.67
C HIS A 86 -2.77 32.21 -2.21
N LYS A 87 -2.80 33.40 -2.82
CA LYS A 87 -2.49 33.54 -4.25
C LYS A 87 -1.05 33.12 -4.50
N ILE A 88 -0.82 32.28 -5.50
CA ILE A 88 0.52 31.98 -6.00
C ILE A 88 1.00 33.25 -6.69
N ASP A 89 1.92 33.96 -6.06
CA ASP A 89 2.66 35.03 -6.71
C ASP A 89 3.82 34.39 -7.46
N SER A 90 3.80 34.50 -8.79
CA SER A 90 4.84 33.93 -9.66
C SER A 90 6.20 34.59 -9.48
N ASP A 91 6.22 35.82 -8.95
CA ASP A 91 7.43 36.64 -8.84
C ASP A 91 8.02 36.61 -7.42
N ALA A 92 7.35 35.94 -6.48
CA ALA A 92 7.83 35.77 -5.11
C ALA A 92 8.94 34.71 -5.05
N LEU A 93 10.04 35.05 -4.37
CA LEU A 93 11.07 34.07 -4.01
C LEU A 93 10.47 33.00 -3.08
N VAL A 94 10.60 31.74 -3.49
CA VAL A 94 10.19 30.60 -2.66
C VAL A 94 11.26 30.37 -1.59
N ASP A 95 10.94 30.76 -0.36
CA ASP A 95 11.82 30.57 0.81
C ASP A 95 11.58 29.21 1.48
N ASP A 96 10.34 28.72 1.46
CA ASP A 96 9.92 27.47 2.10
C ASP A 96 8.77 26.79 1.34
N ALA A 97 8.59 25.50 1.58
CA ALA A 97 7.45 24.74 1.10
C ALA A 97 6.16 25.18 1.83
N ARG A 98 5.04 25.12 1.11
CA ARG A 98 3.73 25.44 1.68
C ARG A 98 3.28 24.35 2.67
N PRO A 99 2.45 24.68 3.69
CA PRO A 99 2.02 23.71 4.70
C PRO A 99 1.43 22.40 4.16
N TYR A 100 0.66 22.44 3.07
CA TYR A 100 0.09 21.23 2.47
C TYR A 100 1.15 20.25 1.96
N VAL A 101 2.33 20.73 1.54
CA VAL A 101 3.45 19.88 1.11
C VAL A 101 3.99 19.08 2.30
N TYR A 102 4.16 19.74 3.45
CA TYR A 102 4.57 19.08 4.68
C TYR A 102 3.54 18.05 5.17
N GLU A 103 2.26 18.37 5.06
CA GLU A 103 1.18 17.44 5.39
C GLU A 103 1.23 16.18 4.51
N ILE A 104 1.38 16.34 3.20
CA ILE A 104 1.52 15.22 2.27
C ILE A 104 2.72 14.34 2.63
N ILE A 105 3.89 14.94 2.85
CA ILE A 105 5.11 14.21 3.20
C ILE A 105 4.91 13.43 4.52
N ASN A 106 4.35 14.06 5.55
CA ASN A 106 4.08 13.40 6.82
C ASN A 106 3.10 12.23 6.67
N ASN A 107 2.05 12.40 5.86
CA ASN A 107 1.09 11.35 5.58
C ASN A 107 1.74 10.16 4.84
N LEU A 108 2.58 10.43 3.84
CA LEU A 108 3.33 9.38 3.12
C LEU A 108 4.31 8.64 4.04
N ILE A 109 5.00 9.35 4.94
CA ILE A 109 5.86 8.73 5.96
C ILE A 109 5.04 7.82 6.88
N ALA A 110 3.87 8.28 7.34
CA ALA A 110 3.01 7.50 8.22
C ALA A 110 2.49 6.22 7.52
N VAL A 111 2.08 6.32 6.25
CA VAL A 111 1.70 5.16 5.43
C VAL A 111 2.88 4.20 5.28
N HIS A 112 4.06 4.71 4.90
CA HIS A 112 5.25 3.87 4.75
C HIS A 112 5.57 3.12 6.04
N ALA A 113 5.60 3.80 7.18
CA ALA A 113 5.86 3.18 8.47
C ALA A 113 4.84 2.10 8.84
N GLU A 114 3.55 2.34 8.56
CA GLU A 114 2.49 1.34 8.77
C GLU A 114 2.70 0.09 7.91
N VAL A 115 2.89 0.28 6.60
CA VAL A 115 3.05 -0.85 5.67
C VAL A 115 4.34 -1.62 5.95
N ASP A 116 5.46 -0.92 6.17
CA ASP A 116 6.75 -1.54 6.43
C ASP A 116 6.72 -2.41 7.70
N SER A 117 6.03 -1.95 8.76
CA SER A 117 5.90 -2.70 10.01
C SER A 117 5.18 -4.05 9.87
N VAL A 118 4.39 -4.24 8.82
CA VAL A 118 3.61 -5.47 8.57
C VAL A 118 4.20 -6.30 7.43
N CYS A 119 4.53 -5.65 6.32
CA CYS A 119 4.88 -6.30 5.07
C CYS A 119 6.40 -6.37 4.84
N GLY A 120 7.20 -5.61 5.61
CA GLY A 120 8.65 -5.54 5.45
C GLY A 120 9.04 -5.29 3.98
N PRO A 121 9.91 -6.11 3.35
CA PRO A 121 10.33 -5.90 1.96
C PRO A 121 9.21 -5.87 0.91
N ALA A 122 8.01 -6.36 1.22
CA ALA A 122 6.87 -6.32 0.32
C ALA A 122 6.11 -4.98 0.34
N SER A 123 6.50 -4.05 1.23
CA SER A 123 5.88 -2.74 1.41
C SER A 123 6.00 -1.83 0.19
N SER A 124 7.04 -2.02 -0.63
CA SER A 124 7.39 -1.13 -1.75
C SER A 124 6.31 -0.98 -2.81
N ARG A 125 5.38 -1.94 -2.93
CA ARG A 125 4.27 -1.85 -3.88
C ARG A 125 3.24 -0.83 -3.38
N TYR A 126 2.72 -1.03 -2.17
CA TYR A 126 1.70 -0.16 -1.57
C TYR A 126 2.14 1.31 -1.50
N VAL A 127 3.39 1.55 -1.08
CA VAL A 127 3.91 2.91 -0.96
C VAL A 127 4.04 3.57 -2.33
N ARG A 128 4.52 2.84 -3.34
CA ARG A 128 4.65 3.35 -4.71
C ARG A 128 3.30 3.76 -5.28
N ASP A 129 2.32 2.87 -5.21
CA ASP A 129 1.01 3.08 -5.80
C ASP A 129 0.33 4.32 -5.16
N ILE A 130 0.45 4.48 -3.83
CA ILE A 130 -0.05 5.68 -3.13
C ILE A 130 0.72 6.94 -3.52
N CYS A 131 2.05 6.88 -3.58
CA CYS A 131 2.88 8.01 -4.00
C CYS A 131 2.53 8.45 -5.43
N GLU A 132 2.26 7.51 -6.33
CA GLU A 132 1.88 7.80 -7.72
C GLU A 132 0.57 8.60 -7.76
N THR A 133 -0.49 8.13 -7.08
CA THR A 133 -1.78 8.85 -7.04
C THR A 133 -1.66 10.24 -6.41
N VAL A 134 -0.84 10.39 -5.36
CA VAL A 134 -0.56 11.70 -4.74
C VAL A 134 0.17 12.64 -5.71
N CYS A 135 1.17 12.14 -6.43
CA CYS A 135 1.93 12.91 -7.40
C CYS A 135 1.07 13.32 -8.60
N GLU A 136 0.20 12.44 -9.09
CA GLU A 136 -0.75 12.75 -10.17
C GLU A 136 -1.70 13.88 -9.76
N GLU A 137 -2.22 13.84 -8.54
CA GLU A 137 -3.12 14.89 -8.04
C GLU A 137 -2.39 16.22 -7.84
N LEU A 138 -1.17 16.20 -7.32
CA LEU A 138 -0.33 17.40 -7.23
C LEU A 138 -0.05 18.00 -8.61
N ALA A 139 0.28 17.16 -9.60
CA ALA A 139 0.52 17.61 -10.97
C ALA A 139 -0.74 18.22 -11.60
N ARG A 140 -1.91 17.61 -11.37
CA ARG A 140 -3.21 18.14 -11.82
C ARG A 140 -3.51 19.53 -11.25
N LEU A 141 -3.19 19.75 -9.99
CA LEU A 141 -3.45 21.01 -9.29
C LEU A 141 -2.42 22.11 -9.57
N ALA A 142 -1.20 21.72 -9.94
CA ALA A 142 -0.11 22.65 -10.27
C ALA A 142 -0.06 23.04 -11.77
N ALA A 143 -0.79 22.34 -12.64
CA ALA A 143 -0.93 22.64 -14.06
C ALA A 143 -1.88 23.82 -14.32
#